data_AF-A0A9X0AMQ2-F1
#
_entry.id   AF-A0A9X0AMQ2-F1
#
_cell.length_a   1.000
_cell.length_b   1.000
_cell.length_c   1.000
_cell.angle_alpha   90.00
_cell.angle_beta   90.00
_cell.angle_gamma   90.00
#
_symmetry.space_group_name_H-M   'P 1'
#
loop_
_entity.id
_entity.type
_entity.pdbx_description
1 polymer ?
#
loop_
_entity_poly.entity_id
_entity_poly.type
_entity_poly.pdbx_seq_one_letter_code
_entity_poly.pdbx_strand_id
1 'polypeptide(L)'
;MAQQLTSMTVLSRGEDPWPMADYTRYGISWSLFRGFRGILLRKRFVKWLYALFFRLAIPFTLNIAAQAKLISSPLTLTIIFRLIAHLRIIGYPSHWMSEALSNILENKVHTTARPPRHSPNPVTEVKREHPRRHLCTSPFVQEMATLARIFETLLPFSLPSLAVIPKANNIFNYNFTFVMSAANEIIPSALVTLYLSFTIMTSCKNVKKT
;
A
#
# COMPACT_ATOMS: atom_id res chain seq x y z
N MET A 1 -7.61 0.99 18.18
CA MET A 1 -7.36 1.29 16.74
C MET A 1 -7.23 0.01 15.91
N ALA A 2 -6.22 -0.85 16.13
CA ALA A 2 -6.00 -2.05 15.31
C ALA A 2 -7.25 -2.95 15.19
N GLN A 3 -7.87 -3.30 16.31
CA GLN A 3 -9.11 -4.10 16.35
C GLN A 3 -10.27 -3.50 15.52
N GLN A 4 -10.36 -2.16 15.41
CA GLN A 4 -11.39 -1.48 14.63
C GLN A 4 -11.11 -1.48 13.12
N LEU A 5 -9.88 -1.79 12.73
CA LEU A 5 -9.41 -1.82 11.33
C LEU A 5 -9.26 -3.25 10.81
N THR A 6 -9.06 -4.22 11.70
CA THR A 6 -8.82 -5.63 11.33
C THR A 6 -9.97 -6.55 11.73
N SER A 7 -10.80 -6.13 12.69
CA SER A 7 -11.75 -7.00 13.40
C SER A 7 -11.10 -8.22 14.07
N MET A 8 -9.79 -8.17 14.31
CA MET A 8 -9.05 -9.19 15.05
C MET A 8 -8.84 -8.79 16.51
N THR A 9 -8.87 -9.78 17.38
CA THR A 9 -8.55 -9.68 18.82
C THR A 9 -7.38 -10.56 19.15
N VAL A 10 -6.49 -10.05 20.00
CA VAL A 10 -5.41 -10.85 20.59
C VAL A 10 -6.03 -11.86 21.54
N LEU A 11 -5.78 -13.15 21.30
CA LEU A 11 -6.34 -14.26 22.10
C LEU A 11 -5.53 -14.52 23.36
N SER A 12 -4.21 -14.30 23.29
CA SER A 12 -3.31 -14.41 24.42
C SER A 12 -2.35 -13.24 24.40
N ARG A 13 -2.20 -12.54 25.53
CA ARG A 13 -1.15 -11.53 25.66
C ARG A 13 0.19 -12.23 25.88
N GLY A 14 1.27 -11.64 25.37
CA GLY A 14 2.61 -12.16 25.56
C GLY A 14 2.99 -12.10 27.03
N GLU A 15 3.20 -13.28 27.62
CA GLU A 15 3.79 -13.49 28.94
C GLU A 15 4.77 -14.63 28.82
N ASP A 16 5.76 -14.71 29.71
CA ASP A 16 6.73 -15.80 29.68
C ASP A 16 6.02 -17.17 29.79
N PRO A 17 6.41 -18.18 28.98
CA PRO A 17 7.59 -18.25 28.11
C PRO A 17 7.36 -17.76 26.66
N TRP A 18 6.19 -17.21 26.35
CA TRP A 18 5.80 -16.76 25.00
C TRP A 18 5.57 -15.23 24.98
N PRO A 19 6.60 -14.41 25.18
CA PRO A 19 6.47 -12.95 25.26
C PRO A 19 5.96 -12.29 23.97
N MET A 20 5.93 -13.04 22.86
CA MET A 20 5.39 -12.59 21.56
C MET A 20 4.02 -13.21 21.22
N ALA A 21 3.35 -13.87 22.16
CA ALA A 21 2.06 -14.54 21.92
C ALA A 21 0.98 -13.55 21.44
N ASP A 22 1.10 -12.28 21.82
CA ASP A 22 0.25 -11.18 21.37
C ASP A 22 0.36 -10.86 19.87
N TYR A 23 1.49 -11.21 19.24
CA TYR A 23 1.71 -11.06 17.80
C TYR A 23 1.36 -12.30 16.99
N THR A 24 1.39 -13.48 17.62
CA THR A 24 1.20 -14.77 16.91
C THR A 24 -0.19 -15.37 17.14
N ARG A 25 -0.86 -15.06 18.25
CA ARG A 25 -2.18 -15.60 18.61
C ARG A 25 -3.25 -14.53 18.54
N TYR A 26 -3.87 -14.47 17.37
CA TYR A 26 -5.03 -13.63 17.09
C TYR A 26 -6.21 -14.48 16.64
N GLY A 27 -7.41 -13.98 16.91
CA GLY A 27 -8.67 -14.57 16.48
C GLY A 27 -9.59 -13.52 15.91
N ILE A 28 -10.62 -13.97 15.21
CA ILE A 28 -11.72 -13.10 14.78
C ILE A 28 -12.44 -12.63 16.05
N SER A 29 -12.63 -11.32 16.18
CA SER A 29 -13.49 -10.82 17.26
C SER A 29 -14.92 -11.28 17.02
N TRP A 30 -15.72 -11.42 18.09
CA TRP A 30 -17.11 -11.90 18.09
C TRP A 30 -17.98 -11.57 16.85
N SER A 31 -17.76 -10.44 16.17
CA SER A 31 -18.23 -10.20 14.81
C SER A 31 -17.14 -9.55 13.93
N LEU A 32 -17.10 -9.94 12.65
CA LEU A 32 -16.31 -9.26 11.61
C LEU A 32 -16.89 -7.88 11.28
N PHE A 33 -18.22 -7.80 11.15
CA PHE A 33 -18.95 -6.57 10.90
C PHE A 33 -19.18 -5.83 12.23
N ARG A 34 -18.76 -4.57 12.32
CA ARG A 34 -18.83 -3.79 13.57
C ARG A 34 -19.93 -2.74 13.60
N GLY A 35 -20.57 -2.47 12.46
CA GLY A 35 -21.48 -1.33 12.32
C GLY A 35 -20.79 0.03 12.55
N PHE A 36 -21.54 1.12 12.38
CA PHE A 36 -20.97 2.48 12.35
C PHE A 36 -20.33 2.92 13.68
N ARG A 37 -20.83 2.45 14.83
CA ARG A 37 -20.29 2.81 16.15
C ARG A 37 -18.95 2.15 16.46
N GLY A 38 -18.64 1.01 15.83
CA GLY A 38 -17.42 0.25 16.09
C GLY A 38 -16.24 0.58 15.18
N ILE A 39 -16.43 1.43 14.16
CA ILE A 39 -15.39 1.85 13.22
C ILE A 39 -14.72 3.16 13.62
N LEU A 40 -13.57 3.48 13.02
CA LEU A 40 -12.92 4.77 13.22
C LEU A 40 -13.71 5.90 12.56
N LEU A 41 -13.70 7.08 13.20
CA LEU A 41 -14.17 8.32 12.58
C LEU A 41 -13.40 8.60 11.27
N ARG A 42 -14.09 9.12 10.25
CA ARG A 42 -13.54 9.41 8.91
C ARG A 42 -12.17 10.07 8.94
N LYS A 43 -12.00 11.16 9.71
CA LYS A 43 -10.72 11.90 9.80
C LYS A 43 -9.55 11.01 10.27
N ARG A 44 -9.80 10.14 11.26
CA ARG A 44 -8.79 9.21 11.78
C ARG A 44 -8.53 8.06 10.80
N PHE A 45 -9.58 7.54 10.18
CA PHE A 45 -9.51 6.52 9.15
C PHE A 45 -8.66 6.97 7.94
N VAL A 46 -8.99 8.12 7.34
CA VAL A 46 -8.29 8.66 6.17
C VAL A 46 -6.82 8.99 6.51
N LYS A 47 -6.56 9.56 7.69
CA LYS A 47 -5.18 9.78 8.17
C LYS A 47 -4.39 8.46 8.22
N TRP A 48 -4.99 7.42 8.77
CA TRP A 48 -4.36 6.10 8.88
C TRP A 48 -4.11 5.48 7.49
N LEU A 49 -5.08 5.54 6.58
CA LEU A 49 -4.93 4.99 5.24
C LEU A 49 -3.81 5.69 4.46
N TYR A 50 -3.71 7.02 4.53
CA TYR A 50 -2.60 7.75 3.93
C TYR A 50 -1.25 7.43 4.60
N ALA A 51 -1.22 7.30 5.93
CA ALA A 51 -0.01 6.89 6.63
C ALA A 51 0.46 5.50 6.17
N LEU A 52 -0.48 4.56 6.01
CA LEU A 52 -0.21 3.21 5.52
C LEU A 52 0.29 3.24 4.08
N PHE A 53 -0.38 3.98 3.19
CA PHE A 53 0.05 4.17 1.81
C PHE A 53 1.50 4.63 1.75
N PHE A 54 1.87 5.71 2.45
CA PHE A 54 3.25 6.20 2.42
C PHE A 54 4.26 5.25 3.07
N ARG A 55 3.85 4.41 4.02
CA ARG A 55 4.72 3.36 4.59
C ARG A 55 4.99 2.22 3.62
N LEU A 56 4.04 1.95 2.73
CA LEU A 56 4.15 0.91 1.70
C LEU A 56 4.87 1.44 0.46
N ALA A 57 4.61 2.71 0.10
CA ALA A 57 5.13 3.37 -1.09
C ALA A 57 6.59 3.80 -0.93
N ILE A 58 6.97 4.31 0.24
CA ILE A 58 8.29 4.92 0.45
C ILE A 58 9.20 3.89 1.13
N PRO A 59 10.25 3.41 0.44
CA PRO A 59 11.27 2.59 1.09
C PRO A 59 12.01 3.47 2.08
N PHE A 60 12.39 2.87 3.20
CA PHE A 60 13.26 3.50 4.18
C PHE A 60 14.58 2.74 4.18
N THR A 61 15.66 3.42 4.54
CA THR A 61 17.00 2.85 4.54
C THR A 61 17.09 1.65 5.48
N LEU A 62 17.33 0.48 4.91
CA LEU A 62 17.57 -0.78 5.62
C LEU A 62 19.04 -1.15 5.57
N ASN A 63 19.62 -1.48 6.72
CA ASN A 63 20.91 -2.17 6.75
C ASN A 63 20.65 -3.67 6.59
N ILE A 64 20.62 -4.12 5.33
CA ILE A 64 20.32 -5.51 4.96
C ILE A 64 21.33 -6.48 5.60
N ALA A 65 22.61 -6.10 5.68
CA ALA A 65 23.67 -6.92 6.26
C ALA A 65 23.49 -7.14 7.78
N ALA A 66 22.99 -6.14 8.50
CA ALA A 66 22.74 -6.24 9.94
C ALA A 66 21.41 -6.92 10.29
N GLN A 67 20.51 -7.12 9.32
CA GLN A 67 19.12 -7.55 9.55
C GLN A 67 18.77 -8.81 8.75
N ALA A 68 19.43 -9.93 9.09
CA ALA A 68 19.14 -11.28 8.59
C ALA A 68 17.72 -11.82 8.93
N LYS A 69 16.83 -10.98 9.48
CA LYS A 69 15.46 -11.32 9.92
C LYS A 69 14.35 -10.60 9.12
N LEU A 70 14.70 -9.90 8.04
CA LEU A 70 13.71 -9.16 7.23
C LEU A 70 12.91 -10.11 6.33
N ILE A 71 11.59 -10.00 6.42
CA ILE A 71 10.66 -10.64 5.49
C ILE A 71 10.65 -9.79 4.21
N SER A 72 11.19 -10.33 3.12
CA SER A 72 11.03 -9.73 1.80
C SER A 72 9.58 -9.85 1.35
N SER A 73 8.87 -8.71 1.24
CA SER A 73 7.50 -8.65 0.73
C SER A 73 7.46 -7.75 -0.50
N PRO A 74 7.78 -8.28 -1.70
CA PRO A 74 7.56 -7.57 -2.95
C PRO A 74 6.04 -7.34 -3.14
N LEU A 75 5.66 -6.22 -3.77
CA LEU A 75 4.25 -5.80 -4.05
C LEU A 75 3.51 -5.10 -2.91
N THR A 76 4.18 -4.17 -2.20
CA THR A 76 3.62 -3.44 -1.05
C THR A 76 2.33 -2.67 -1.36
N LEU A 77 2.18 -2.05 -2.53
CA LEU A 77 1.00 -1.22 -2.82
C LEU A 77 -0.28 -2.00 -3.14
N THR A 78 -0.16 -3.24 -3.62
CA THR A 78 -1.33 -4.12 -3.87
C THR A 78 -2.13 -4.39 -2.59
N ILE A 79 -1.47 -4.33 -1.43
CA ILE A 79 -2.07 -4.51 -0.10
C ILE A 79 -3.19 -3.50 0.14
N ILE A 80 -3.09 -2.27 -0.39
CA ILE A 80 -4.11 -1.24 -0.24
C ILE A 80 -5.46 -1.70 -0.82
N PHE A 81 -5.47 -2.37 -1.97
CA PHE A 81 -6.71 -2.81 -2.62
C PHE A 81 -7.36 -3.97 -1.87
N ARG A 82 -6.56 -4.94 -1.43
CA ARG A 82 -7.04 -6.04 -0.56
C ARG A 82 -7.60 -5.49 0.75
N LEU A 83 -6.95 -4.48 1.31
CA LEU A 83 -7.39 -3.83 2.54
C LEU A 83 -8.71 -3.07 2.35
N ILE A 84 -8.90 -2.38 1.22
CA ILE A 84 -10.17 -1.72 0.89
C ILE A 84 -11.31 -2.74 0.85
N ALA A 85 -11.10 -3.90 0.21
CA ALA A 85 -12.09 -4.98 0.18
C ALA A 85 -12.41 -5.49 1.60
N HIS A 86 -11.39 -5.68 2.44
CA HIS A 86 -11.57 -6.09 3.84
C HIS A 86 -12.33 -5.06 4.68
N LEU A 87 -11.99 -3.78 4.53
CA LEU A 87 -12.63 -2.68 5.25
C LEU A 87 -14.12 -2.56 4.90
N ARG A 88 -14.50 -2.88 3.66
CA ARG A 88 -15.92 -2.98 3.27
C ARG A 88 -16.64 -4.04 4.09
N ILE A 89 -16.03 -5.22 4.27
CA ILE A 89 -16.60 -6.33 5.06
C ILE A 89 -16.77 -5.91 6.52
N ILE A 90 -15.81 -5.15 7.08
CA ILE A 90 -15.90 -4.63 8.45
C ILE A 90 -17.04 -3.60 8.61
N GLY A 91 -17.41 -2.92 7.52
CA GLY A 91 -18.49 -1.94 7.48
C GLY A 91 -18.05 -0.49 7.30
N TYR A 92 -16.81 -0.24 6.85
CA TYR A 92 -16.38 1.11 6.49
C TYR A 92 -17.14 1.62 5.24
N PRO A 93 -17.56 2.90 5.21
CA PRO A 93 -18.27 3.45 4.06
C PRO A 93 -17.42 3.47 2.78
N SER A 94 -17.95 2.92 1.68
CA SER A 94 -17.27 2.88 0.38
C SER A 94 -16.79 4.24 -0.11
N HIS A 95 -17.61 5.28 0.07
CA HIS A 95 -17.26 6.63 -0.40
C HIS A 95 -16.04 7.23 0.33
N TRP A 96 -15.73 6.84 1.58
CA TRP A 96 -14.50 7.29 2.25
C TRP A 96 -13.25 6.68 1.62
N MET A 97 -13.34 5.42 1.22
CA MET A 97 -12.25 4.69 0.57
C MET A 97 -12.05 5.18 -0.87
N SER A 98 -13.16 5.38 -1.60
CA SER A 98 -13.16 5.94 -2.95
C SER A 98 -12.51 7.31 -2.98
N GLU A 99 -12.95 8.23 -2.11
CA GLU A 99 -12.36 9.58 -2.01
C GLU A 99 -10.87 9.53 -1.65
N ALA A 100 -10.48 8.65 -0.73
CA ALA A 100 -9.08 8.53 -0.35
C ALA A 100 -8.21 8.02 -1.53
N LEU A 101 -8.70 7.04 -2.30
CA LEU A 101 -8.03 6.54 -3.49
C LEU A 101 -7.96 7.61 -4.58
N SER A 102 -9.05 8.31 -4.87
CA SER A 102 -9.06 9.42 -5.84
C SER A 102 -8.08 10.51 -5.46
N ASN A 103 -8.01 10.90 -4.18
CA ASN A 103 -7.04 11.89 -3.72
C ASN A 103 -5.58 11.44 -3.91
N ILE A 104 -5.29 10.14 -3.83
CA ILE A 104 -3.95 9.60 -4.13
C ILE A 104 -3.68 9.71 -5.65
N LEU A 105 -4.63 9.30 -6.48
CA LEU A 105 -4.50 9.31 -7.94
C LEU A 105 -4.42 10.73 -8.53
N GLU A 106 -5.11 11.69 -7.93
CA GLU A 106 -5.13 13.09 -8.36
C GLU A 106 -4.02 13.94 -7.70
N ASN A 107 -3.16 13.35 -6.88
CA ASN A 107 -2.14 14.07 -6.12
C ASN A 107 -2.73 15.20 -5.24
N LYS A 108 -3.81 14.91 -4.53
CA LYS A 108 -4.53 15.83 -3.63
C LYS A 108 -4.46 15.40 -2.15
N VAL A 109 -3.44 14.64 -1.78
CA VAL A 109 -3.30 14.15 -0.40
C VAL A 109 -2.84 15.27 0.54
N HIS A 110 -3.75 15.72 1.42
CA HIS A 110 -3.44 16.64 2.51
C HIS A 110 -3.65 15.96 3.86
N THR A 111 -2.56 15.66 4.56
CA THR A 111 -2.61 14.84 5.78
C THR A 111 -1.69 15.36 6.89
N THR A 112 -2.00 14.94 8.11
CA THR A 112 -1.14 15.08 9.30
C THR A 112 -0.25 13.86 9.49
N ALA A 113 -0.42 12.80 8.69
CA ALA A 113 0.49 11.66 8.67
C ALA A 113 1.87 12.05 8.11
N ARG A 114 2.88 11.24 8.40
CA ARG A 114 4.24 11.39 7.85
C ARG A 114 4.76 10.05 7.33
N PRO A 115 5.59 10.08 6.27
CA PRO A 115 6.34 8.91 5.82
C PRO A 115 7.17 8.29 6.95
N PRO A 116 7.42 6.97 6.91
CA PRO A 116 8.30 6.32 7.87
C PRO A 116 9.72 6.88 7.78
N ARG A 117 10.40 6.94 8.93
CA ARG A 117 11.83 7.26 9.01
C ARG A 117 12.66 6.08 9.50
N HIS A 118 12.01 5.13 10.17
CA HIS A 118 12.64 3.97 10.78
C HIS A 118 11.83 2.71 10.46
N SER A 119 12.45 1.55 10.61
CA SER A 119 11.71 0.29 10.74
C SER A 119 12.34 -0.61 11.80
N PRO A 120 11.53 -1.07 12.77
CA PRO A 120 10.15 -0.63 13.02
C PRO A 120 10.07 0.86 13.42
N ASN A 121 8.95 1.52 13.12
CA ASN A 121 8.70 2.88 13.59
C ASN A 121 8.47 2.86 15.12
N PRO A 122 9.19 3.66 15.92
CA PRO A 122 9.00 3.70 17.36
C PRO A 122 7.60 4.24 17.72
N VAL A 123 7.03 3.74 18.83
CA VAL A 123 5.67 4.09 19.28
C VAL A 123 5.50 5.60 19.50
N THR A 124 6.57 6.27 19.94
CA THR A 124 6.62 7.72 20.13
C THR A 124 6.41 8.49 18.82
N GLU A 125 7.02 8.03 17.72
CA GLU A 125 6.82 8.64 16.39
C GLU A 125 5.41 8.40 15.85
N VAL A 126 4.83 7.21 16.10
CA VAL A 126 3.46 6.90 15.66
C VAL A 126 2.42 7.79 16.36
N LYS A 127 2.67 8.14 17.63
CA LYS A 127 1.78 9.00 18.44
C LYS A 127 1.96 10.49 18.17
N ARG A 128 3.02 10.89 17.45
CA ARG A 128 3.34 12.31 17.22
C ARG A 128 2.28 12.97 16.33
N GLU A 129 1.88 14.18 16.73
CA GLU A 129 1.02 15.02 15.91
C GLU A 129 1.85 15.95 15.03
N HIS A 130 1.35 16.20 13.82
CA HIS A 130 2.03 17.05 12.84
C HIS A 130 1.01 17.98 12.17
N PRO A 131 1.45 19.16 11.71
CA PRO A 131 0.60 20.05 10.95
C PRO A 131 0.14 19.41 9.63
N ARG A 132 -1.05 19.80 9.16
CA ARG A 132 -1.59 19.32 7.89
C ARG A 132 -0.71 19.85 6.75
N ARG A 133 -0.18 18.95 5.92
CA ARG A 133 0.66 19.30 4.76
C ARG A 133 0.21 18.49 3.55
N HIS A 134 0.38 19.08 2.37
CA HIS A 134 0.32 18.33 1.11
C HIS A 134 1.51 17.37 1.03
N LEU A 135 1.25 16.10 0.76
CA LEU A 135 2.29 15.09 0.49
C LEU A 135 2.15 14.63 -0.95
N CYS A 136 3.25 14.69 -1.69
CA CYS A 136 3.28 14.34 -3.10
C CYS A 136 3.09 12.82 -3.29
N THR A 137 2.11 12.44 -4.11
CA THR A 137 1.87 11.06 -4.54
C THR A 137 2.22 10.83 -6.00
N SER A 138 2.61 11.87 -6.75
CA SER A 138 2.85 11.78 -8.21
C SER A 138 3.73 10.61 -8.65
N PRO A 139 4.81 10.22 -7.92
CA PRO A 139 5.66 9.10 -8.34
C PRO A 139 4.93 7.76 -8.39
N PHE A 140 3.86 7.60 -7.60
CA PHE A 140 3.12 6.35 -7.43
C PHE A 140 1.80 6.34 -8.20
N VAL A 141 1.41 7.46 -8.84
CA VAL A 141 0.10 7.61 -9.48
C VAL A 141 -0.09 6.58 -10.60
N GLN A 142 0.92 6.37 -11.45
CA GLN A 142 0.82 5.41 -12.56
C GLN A 142 0.67 3.97 -12.06
N GLU A 143 1.46 3.58 -11.06
CA GLU A 143 1.35 2.26 -10.42
C GLU A 143 -0.03 2.10 -9.77
N MET A 144 -0.45 3.05 -8.93
CA MET A 144 -1.74 3.01 -8.25
C MET A 144 -2.92 2.99 -9.22
N ALA A 145 -2.85 3.72 -10.33
CA ALA A 145 -3.89 3.76 -11.35
C ALA A 145 -4.00 2.42 -12.09
N THR A 146 -2.85 1.82 -12.44
CA THR A 146 -2.78 0.49 -13.05
C THR A 146 -3.31 -0.58 -12.11
N LEU A 147 -2.86 -0.57 -10.85
CA LEU A 147 -3.36 -1.49 -9.82
C LEU A 147 -4.86 -1.29 -9.56
N ALA A 148 -5.35 -0.06 -9.55
CA ALA A 148 -6.78 0.21 -9.39
C ALA A 148 -7.61 -0.44 -10.48
N ARG A 149 -7.16 -0.39 -11.74
CA ARG A 149 -7.81 -1.09 -12.85
C ARG A 149 -7.74 -2.60 -12.69
N ILE A 150 -6.57 -3.16 -12.35
CA ILE A 150 -6.39 -4.61 -12.16
C ILE A 150 -7.31 -5.15 -11.05
N PHE A 151 -7.42 -4.42 -9.94
CA PHE A 151 -8.18 -4.82 -8.75
C PHE A 151 -9.61 -4.23 -8.72
N GLU A 152 -10.11 -3.71 -9.84
CA GLU A 152 -11.42 -3.05 -9.91
C GLU A 152 -12.56 -3.94 -9.39
N THR A 153 -12.50 -5.24 -9.66
CA THR A 153 -13.51 -6.22 -9.20
C THR A 153 -13.56 -6.41 -7.69
N LEU A 154 -12.49 -6.04 -6.97
CA LEU A 154 -12.45 -6.10 -5.50
C LEU A 154 -12.91 -4.79 -4.86
N LEU A 155 -13.05 -3.71 -5.64
CA LEU A 155 -13.39 -2.41 -5.09
C LEU A 155 -14.89 -2.35 -4.76
N PRO A 156 -15.24 -1.85 -3.56
CA PRO A 156 -16.63 -1.75 -3.13
C PRO A 156 -17.32 -0.48 -3.69
N PHE A 157 -16.78 0.07 -4.78
CA PHE A 157 -17.21 1.28 -5.49
C PHE A 157 -16.68 1.24 -6.92
N SER A 158 -17.36 1.93 -7.83
CA SER A 158 -16.87 2.10 -9.20
C SER A 158 -15.70 3.06 -9.26
N LEU A 159 -14.74 2.77 -10.13
CA LEU A 159 -13.65 3.69 -10.40
C LEU A 159 -14.17 4.97 -11.08
N PRO A 160 -13.70 6.16 -10.67
CA PRO A 160 -13.99 7.37 -11.40
C PRO A 160 -13.36 7.30 -12.80
N SER A 161 -14.00 7.93 -13.79
CA SER A 161 -13.45 8.03 -15.14
C SER A 161 -12.32 9.07 -15.19
N LEU A 162 -11.18 8.74 -14.56
CA LEU A 162 -10.00 9.57 -14.54
C LEU A 162 -9.10 9.21 -15.71
N ALA A 163 -8.59 10.22 -16.42
CA ALA A 163 -7.67 10.04 -17.55
C ALA A 163 -6.39 9.25 -17.17
N VAL A 164 -6.02 9.28 -15.88
CA VAL A 164 -4.84 8.58 -15.37
C VAL A 164 -5.04 7.07 -15.22
N ILE A 165 -6.30 6.60 -15.14
CA ILE A 165 -6.60 5.18 -15.02
C ILE A 165 -6.58 4.56 -16.42
N PRO A 166 -5.64 3.64 -16.70
CA PRO A 166 -5.56 3.03 -18.02
C PRO A 166 -6.80 2.17 -18.30
N LYS A 167 -7.09 2.00 -19.60
CA LYS A 167 -8.03 0.98 -20.06
C LYS A 167 -7.43 -0.41 -19.84
N ALA A 168 -8.27 -1.41 -19.60
CA ALA A 168 -7.81 -2.78 -19.37
C ALA A 168 -6.90 -3.31 -20.50
N ASN A 169 -7.24 -3.00 -21.76
CA ASN A 169 -6.47 -3.43 -22.94
C ASN A 169 -5.11 -2.71 -23.10
N ASN A 170 -4.83 -1.69 -22.28
CA ASN A 170 -3.57 -0.94 -22.29
C ASN A 170 -2.67 -1.31 -21.11
N ILE A 171 -2.94 -2.43 -20.42
CA ILE A 171 -2.09 -2.97 -19.36
C ILE A 171 -1.39 -4.21 -19.91
N PHE A 172 -0.05 -4.17 -19.88
CA PHE A 172 0.79 -5.23 -20.44
C PHE A 172 1.66 -5.85 -19.35
N ASN A 173 1.94 -7.14 -19.48
CA ASN A 173 2.87 -7.85 -18.62
C ASN A 173 4.25 -7.89 -19.29
N TYR A 174 5.27 -7.48 -18.55
CA TYR A 174 6.65 -7.50 -19.00
C TYR A 174 7.48 -8.39 -18.07
N ASN A 175 8.35 -9.21 -18.67
CA ASN A 175 9.29 -10.05 -17.94
C ASN A 175 10.70 -9.52 -18.18
N PHE A 176 11.43 -9.28 -17.10
CA PHE A 176 12.83 -8.84 -17.13
C PHE A 176 13.69 -9.83 -16.36
N THR A 177 14.91 -10.07 -16.85
CA THR A 177 15.93 -10.85 -16.14
C THR A 177 16.93 -9.89 -15.53
N PHE A 178 17.01 -9.89 -14.19
CA PHE A 178 18.03 -9.14 -13.48
C PHE A 178 19.25 -10.02 -13.27
N VAL A 179 20.42 -9.57 -13.76
CA VAL A 179 21.70 -10.19 -13.42
C VAL A 179 22.20 -9.52 -12.14
N MET A 180 22.00 -10.18 -11.00
CA MET A 180 22.43 -9.64 -9.72
C MET A 180 23.95 -9.84 -9.59
N SER A 181 24.72 -8.75 -9.62
CA SER A 181 26.16 -8.80 -9.33
C SER A 181 26.35 -8.97 -7.83
N ALA A 182 27.06 -10.03 -7.43
CA ALA A 182 27.40 -10.32 -6.04
C ALA A 182 28.52 -9.40 -5.55
N ALA A 183 28.22 -8.10 -5.42
CA ALA A 183 29.10 -7.16 -4.73
C ALA A 183 28.51 -6.87 -3.35
N ASN A 184 29.35 -6.95 -2.31
CA ASN A 184 29.05 -6.69 -0.90
C ASN A 184 28.71 -5.21 -0.60
N GLU A 185 27.99 -4.53 -1.49
CA GLU A 185 27.66 -3.13 -1.31
C GLU A 185 26.42 -2.97 -0.43
N ILE A 186 26.47 -1.96 0.44
CA ILE A 186 25.31 -1.43 1.15
C ILE A 186 24.34 -0.99 0.07
N ILE A 187 23.30 -1.78 -0.21
CA ILE A 187 22.28 -1.41 -1.19
C ILE A 187 21.45 -0.31 -0.52
N PRO A 188 21.59 0.99 -0.91
CA PRO A 188 20.63 1.98 -0.46
C PRO A 188 19.26 1.51 -0.94
N SER A 189 18.25 1.65 -0.09
CA SER A 189 16.88 1.23 -0.41
C SER A 189 16.36 2.12 -1.54
N ALA A 190 16.69 1.75 -2.77
CA ALA A 190 16.47 2.55 -3.95
C ALA A 190 15.04 2.30 -4.43
N LEU A 191 14.25 3.37 -4.47
CA LEU A 191 13.03 3.39 -5.25
C LEU A 191 13.44 3.53 -6.71
N VAL A 192 13.38 2.43 -7.46
CA VAL A 192 13.62 2.47 -8.91
C VAL A 192 12.25 2.56 -9.59
N THR A 193 11.89 3.77 -10.00
CA THR A 193 10.72 3.97 -10.88
C THR A 193 11.18 3.78 -12.32
N LEU A 194 10.85 2.63 -12.91
CA LEU A 194 11.14 2.36 -14.32
C LEU A 194 10.08 3.04 -15.19
N TYR A 195 10.45 4.16 -15.81
CA TYR A 195 9.65 4.78 -16.87
C TYR A 195 10.05 4.16 -18.21
N LEU A 196 9.20 3.27 -18.73
CA LEU A 196 9.38 2.71 -20.07
C LEU A 196 8.64 3.60 -21.07
N SER A 197 9.37 4.48 -21.77
CA SER A 197 8.83 5.21 -22.91
C SER A 197 8.92 4.32 -24.16
N PHE A 198 7.79 3.81 -24.61
CA PHE A 198 7.71 3.13 -25.91
C PHE A 198 7.32 4.14 -26.98
N THR A 199 8.26 4.49 -27.86
CA THR A 199 7.91 5.09 -29.15
C THR A 199 7.39 3.96 -30.04
N ILE A 200 6.08 3.92 -30.29
CA ILE A 200 5.54 3.00 -31.29
C ILE A 200 6.01 3.51 -32.66
N MET A 201 7.16 3.01 -33.11
CA MET A 201 7.51 3.10 -34.52
C MET A 201 6.54 2.21 -35.29
N THR A 202 5.49 2.80 -35.85
CA THR A 202 4.76 2.18 -36.95
C THR A 202 5.66 2.15 -38.18
N SER A 203 6.60 1.21 -38.23
CA SER A 203 7.33 0.87 -39.45
C SER A 203 6.79 -0.45 -39.97
N CYS A 204 5.84 -0.37 -40.90
CA CYS A 204 5.60 -1.44 -41.86
C CYS A 204 6.94 -1.80 -42.51
N LYS A 205 7.45 -3.02 -42.29
CA LYS A 205 8.24 -3.80 -43.27
C LYS A 205 8.56 -5.20 -42.74
N ASN A 206 7.87 -6.18 -43.34
CA ASN A 206 8.28 -7.56 -43.62
C ASN A 206 8.88 -8.40 -42.48
N VAL A 207 8.00 -9.08 -41.74
CA VAL A 207 8.35 -10.32 -41.04
C VAL A 207 8.51 -11.42 -42.09
N LYS A 208 9.73 -11.94 -42.26
CA LYS A 208 9.96 -13.21 -42.97
C LYS A 208 9.54 -14.36 -42.04
N LYS A 209 8.67 -15.24 -42.55
CA LYS A 209 8.39 -16.55 -41.96
C LYS A 209 9.57 -17.49 -42.25
N THR A 210 10.04 -18.15 -41.20
CA THR A 210 10.65 -19.48 -41.24
C THR A 210 10.03 -20.28 -40.12
#